data_AF-A0AAU1VW10-F1
#
_entry.id   AF-A0AAU1VW10-F1
#
_cell.length_a   1.000
_cell.length_b   1.000
_cell.length_c   1.000
_cell.angle_alpha   90.00
_cell.angle_beta   90.00
_cell.angle_gamma   90.00
#
_symmetry.space_group_name_H-M   'P 1'
#
loop_
_entity.id
_entity.type
_entity.pdbx_description
1 polymer ?
#
loop_
_entity_poly.entity_id
_entity_poly.type
_entity_poly.pdbx_seq_one_letter_code
_entity_poly.pdbx_strand_id
1 'polypeptide(L)'
;MRSVQRIGSLRTLAVAVATAGATVLIPAPATAAASEAQAAATEVSISPVDLDGPAISAVKVTVKNGGPQRLRSLKVRFAGPTGWAVQPSVQDVSGSLTTGESADATFRIQVPERRPGFVIRTFTATATYQGGDGRGTAAGTRTERSGSPQENLEAAYNNVAITDESATGPGDYDGEGNSFSAQRLAAAGLPRGAAVEALGAELTWPDVAAGTKDNVASSGQAVKLSGKGSKLVFLGSGVTSGATGSATAYYTDGTASSGTFGFPNWSFDPADAHGATLVKSTDGRNRPDGYGNATVQYRVFAHSIPLDPARTVEFVVLPANADIHIFAMATAP
;
A
#
# COMPACT_ATOMS: atom_id res chain seq x y z
N MET A 1 62.28 -60.41 -65.87
CA MET A 1 63.57 -60.65 -65.20
C MET A 1 63.71 -59.66 -64.04
N ARG A 2 63.89 -60.20 -62.82
CA ARG A 2 64.68 -59.70 -61.66
C ARG A 2 64.73 -58.17 -61.40
N SER A 3 64.10 -57.70 -60.31
CA SER A 3 64.68 -57.36 -58.98
C SER A 3 65.39 -55.99 -58.98
N VAL A 4 65.29 -55.10 -57.98
CA VAL A 4 65.80 -55.21 -56.59
C VAL A 4 65.22 -54.07 -55.70
N GLN A 5 65.11 -54.37 -54.39
CA GLN A 5 64.70 -53.56 -53.23
C GLN A 5 65.60 -52.35 -52.86
N ARG A 6 65.06 -51.41 -52.06
CA ARG A 6 65.54 -50.92 -50.72
C ARG A 6 64.60 -49.80 -50.23
N ILE A 7 63.83 -49.96 -49.14
CA ILE A 7 64.10 -49.79 -47.69
C ILE A 7 64.24 -48.33 -47.20
N GLY A 8 63.37 -47.98 -46.25
CA GLY A 8 63.58 -47.04 -45.13
C GLY A 8 63.03 -45.62 -45.32
N SER A 9 62.45 -44.90 -44.36
CA SER A 9 61.87 -45.19 -43.03
C SER A 9 61.27 -43.86 -42.50
N LEU A 10 60.45 -43.96 -41.45
CA LEU A 10 60.15 -42.93 -40.42
C LEU A 10 59.14 -41.79 -40.69
N ARG A 11 57.91 -42.09 -40.24
CA ARG A 11 56.94 -41.30 -39.44
C ARG A 11 57.12 -39.77 -39.35
N THR A 12 56.06 -39.07 -39.72
CA THR A 12 55.73 -37.71 -39.26
C THR A 12 54.27 -37.71 -38.78
N LEU A 13 54.04 -37.23 -37.54
CA LEU A 13 52.72 -37.00 -36.97
C LEU A 13 52.01 -35.87 -37.74
N ALA A 14 50.72 -36.05 -38.04
CA ALA A 14 49.82 -34.93 -38.29
C ALA A 14 48.41 -35.25 -37.75
N VAL A 15 47.84 -34.23 -37.14
CA VAL A 15 46.76 -34.22 -36.16
C VAL A 15 45.39 -34.43 -36.82
N ALA A 16 44.55 -35.24 -36.18
CA ALA A 16 43.15 -35.44 -36.53
C ALA A 16 42.30 -34.25 -36.04
N VAL A 17 41.50 -33.65 -36.93
CA VAL A 17 40.38 -32.78 -36.57
C VAL A 17 39.11 -33.58 -36.83
N ALA A 18 38.56 -34.17 -35.76
CA ALA A 18 37.22 -34.75 -35.77
C ALA A 18 36.26 -33.73 -35.16
N THR A 19 35.32 -33.25 -35.97
CA THR A 19 34.20 -32.41 -35.54
C THR A 19 33.29 -33.21 -34.62
N ALA A 20 33.34 -32.92 -33.31
CA ALA A 20 32.38 -33.45 -32.35
C ALA A 20 31.04 -32.72 -32.48
N GLY A 21 29.99 -33.45 -32.84
CA GLY A 21 28.61 -32.98 -32.71
C GLY A 21 28.23 -32.89 -31.24
N ALA A 22 28.04 -31.67 -30.75
CA ALA A 22 27.58 -31.43 -29.39
C ALA A 22 26.05 -31.63 -29.32
N THR A 23 25.63 -32.76 -28.74
CA THR A 23 24.24 -32.96 -28.32
C THR A 23 23.99 -32.08 -27.09
N VAL A 24 23.24 -30.99 -27.26
CA VAL A 24 22.81 -30.13 -26.16
C VAL A 24 21.77 -30.90 -25.35
N LEU A 25 22.18 -31.45 -24.20
CA LEU A 25 21.26 -31.85 -23.14
C LEU A 25 20.65 -30.58 -22.55
N ILE A 26 19.39 -30.31 -22.89
CA ILE A 26 18.59 -29.26 -22.24
C ILE A 26 18.32 -29.75 -20.81
N PRO A 27 18.84 -29.10 -19.75
CA PRO A 27 18.43 -29.44 -18.41
C PRO A 27 16.95 -29.07 -18.26
N ALA A 28 16.11 -30.05 -17.95
CA ALA A 28 14.74 -29.79 -17.53
C ALA A 28 14.78 -28.81 -16.34
N PRO A 29 13.96 -27.75 -16.32
CA PRO A 29 13.89 -26.89 -15.16
C PRO A 29 13.41 -27.75 -14.00
N ALA A 30 14.25 -27.87 -12.97
CA ALA A 30 13.82 -28.40 -11.70
C ALA A 30 12.65 -27.52 -11.24
N THR A 31 11.43 -28.06 -11.29
CA THR A 31 10.29 -27.48 -10.61
C THR A 31 10.66 -27.44 -9.15
N ALA A 32 11.13 -26.28 -8.68
CA ALA A 32 11.14 -25.96 -7.28
C ALA A 32 9.68 -26.06 -6.85
N ALA A 33 9.32 -27.18 -6.22
CA ALA A 33 8.08 -27.29 -5.49
C ALA A 33 8.15 -26.15 -4.47
N ALA A 34 7.42 -25.07 -4.74
CA ALA A 34 7.13 -24.08 -3.74
C ALA A 34 6.50 -24.86 -2.60
N SER A 35 7.25 -24.99 -1.51
CA SER A 35 6.69 -25.38 -0.23
C SER A 35 5.59 -24.36 0.03
N GLU A 36 4.33 -24.69 -0.28
CA GLU A 36 3.20 -24.01 0.31
C GLU A 36 3.48 -24.00 1.80
N ALA A 37 3.81 -22.82 2.34
CA ALA A 37 3.97 -22.66 3.76
C ALA A 37 2.63 -23.02 4.36
N GLN A 38 2.51 -24.26 4.84
CA GLN A 38 1.27 -24.82 5.37
C GLN A 38 0.71 -23.79 6.36
N ALA A 39 -0.56 -23.41 6.28
CA ALA A 39 -1.09 -22.40 7.19
C ALA A 39 -0.79 -22.82 8.65
N ALA A 40 -0.44 -21.86 9.52
CA ALA A 40 -0.22 -22.17 10.93
C ALA A 40 -1.51 -22.78 11.48
N ALA A 41 -1.44 -23.99 12.04
CA ALA A 41 -2.63 -24.64 12.58
C ALA A 41 -2.92 -24.13 14.00
N THR A 42 -1.91 -23.66 14.73
CA THR A 42 -2.13 -22.96 16.00
C THR A 42 -2.65 -21.55 15.74
N GLU A 43 -3.87 -21.27 16.18
CA GLU A 43 -4.55 -19.99 15.98
C GLU A 43 -4.40 -19.11 17.23
N VAL A 44 -4.16 -17.81 17.02
CA VAL A 44 -4.15 -16.80 18.09
C VAL A 44 -5.17 -15.72 17.73
N SER A 45 -6.12 -15.46 18.63
CA SER A 45 -7.14 -14.44 18.45
C SER A 45 -7.18 -13.48 19.64
N ILE A 46 -7.56 -12.24 19.38
CA ILE A 46 -7.66 -11.16 20.37
C ILE A 46 -9.12 -10.72 20.42
N SER A 47 -9.67 -10.55 21.63
CA SER A 47 -11.02 -10.05 21.83
C SER A 47 -11.17 -8.61 21.33
N PRO A 48 -12.42 -8.16 21.04
CA PRO A 48 -12.73 -6.74 20.92
C PRO A 48 -12.09 -5.89 22.00
N VAL A 49 -11.55 -4.74 21.58
CA VAL A 49 -10.97 -3.74 22.48
C VAL A 49 -11.77 -2.46 22.34
N ASP A 50 -12.45 -2.09 23.42
CA ASP A 50 -13.12 -0.81 23.51
C ASP A 50 -12.08 0.33 23.51
N LEU A 51 -12.24 1.28 22.58
CA LEU A 51 -11.36 2.43 22.42
C LEU A 51 -11.91 3.71 23.08
N ASP A 52 -13.06 3.64 23.76
CA ASP A 52 -13.65 4.76 24.49
C ASP A 52 -12.95 4.96 25.85
N GLY A 53 -11.78 5.59 25.79
CA GLY A 53 -11.01 6.00 26.97
C GLY A 53 -11.27 7.44 27.42
N PRO A 54 -10.72 7.86 28.58
CA PRO A 54 -9.71 7.13 29.35
C PRO A 54 -10.30 6.00 30.20
N ALA A 55 -9.80 4.77 30.03
CA ALA A 55 -10.31 3.60 30.74
C ALA A 55 -9.25 2.50 30.89
N ILE A 56 -9.42 1.62 31.89
CA ILE A 56 -8.69 0.35 31.95
C ILE A 56 -9.56 -0.72 31.29
N SER A 57 -9.09 -1.29 30.19
CA SER A 57 -9.80 -2.31 29.44
C SER A 57 -9.12 -3.67 29.58
N ALA A 58 -9.92 -4.73 29.75
CA ALA A 58 -9.45 -6.11 29.78
C ALA A 58 -9.48 -6.68 28.36
N VAL A 59 -8.34 -7.15 27.87
CA VAL A 59 -8.21 -7.78 26.56
C VAL A 59 -7.89 -9.25 26.75
N LYS A 60 -8.72 -10.10 26.14
CA LYS A 60 -8.54 -11.54 26.17
C LYS A 60 -7.84 -12.00 24.90
N VAL A 61 -6.78 -12.78 25.07
CA VAL A 61 -6.10 -13.47 23.98
C VAL A 61 -6.39 -14.96 24.10
N THR A 62 -6.96 -15.55 23.06
CA THR A 62 -7.29 -16.98 22.98
C THR A 62 -6.30 -17.66 22.05
N VAL A 63 -5.64 -18.71 22.53
CA VAL A 63 -4.75 -19.58 21.74
C VAL A 63 -5.42 -20.93 21.59
N LYS A 64 -5.65 -21.35 20.34
CA LYS A 64 -6.25 -22.65 20.00
C LYS A 64 -5.19 -23.55 19.35
N ASN A 65 -5.02 -24.75 19.89
CA ASN A 65 -4.13 -25.73 19.30
C ASN A 65 -4.81 -26.45 18.13
N GLY A 66 -4.64 -25.99 16.89
CA GLY A 66 -5.07 -26.76 15.71
C GLY A 66 -4.05 -27.80 15.24
N GLY A 67 -2.90 -27.92 15.92
CA GLY A 67 -1.85 -28.86 15.55
C GLY A 67 -2.09 -30.29 16.07
N PRO A 68 -1.41 -31.29 15.47
CA PRO A 68 -1.60 -32.70 15.81
C PRO A 68 -0.95 -33.11 17.15
N GLN A 69 -0.03 -32.31 17.67
CA GLN A 69 0.64 -32.60 18.94
C GLN A 69 0.02 -31.82 20.09
N ARG A 70 0.14 -32.34 21.30
CA ARG A 70 -0.19 -31.61 22.53
C ARG A 70 0.69 -30.37 22.64
N LEU A 71 0.07 -29.19 22.79
CA LEU A 71 0.75 -27.92 23.01
C LEU A 71 1.02 -27.73 24.51
N ARG A 72 2.24 -27.35 24.87
CA ARG A 72 2.68 -27.16 26.27
C ARG A 72 3.62 -25.95 26.40
N SER A 73 3.91 -25.57 27.65
CA SER A 73 4.81 -24.45 27.96
C SER A 73 4.38 -23.15 27.29
N LEU A 74 3.07 -22.90 27.26
CA LEU A 74 2.47 -21.76 26.55
C LEU A 74 2.79 -20.45 27.28
N LYS A 75 3.40 -19.51 26.56
CA LYS A 75 3.54 -18.11 26.98
C LYS A 75 2.86 -17.22 25.96
N VAL A 76 2.05 -16.29 26.44
CA VAL A 76 1.36 -15.32 25.59
C VAL A 76 1.92 -13.93 25.87
N ARG A 77 2.47 -13.29 24.85
CA ARG A 77 2.83 -11.88 24.85
C ARG A 77 1.72 -11.08 24.18
N PHE A 78 1.36 -9.94 24.77
CA PHE A 78 0.40 -9.01 24.19
C PHE A 78 0.99 -7.60 24.11
N ALA A 79 0.78 -6.93 22.98
CA ALA A 79 1.23 -5.58 22.72
C ALA A 79 0.09 -4.75 22.12
N GLY A 80 -0.13 -3.56 22.69
CA GLY A 80 -0.99 -2.54 22.09
C GLY A 80 -0.23 -1.62 21.14
N PRO A 81 -0.90 -0.58 20.61
CA PRO A 81 -0.25 0.46 19.81
C PRO A 81 0.92 1.11 20.54
N THR A 82 1.86 1.68 19.78
CA THR A 82 3.02 2.40 20.34
C THR A 82 2.59 3.40 21.41
N GLY A 83 3.23 3.34 22.58
CA GLY A 83 2.95 4.21 23.72
C GLY A 83 1.84 3.73 24.66
N TRP A 84 1.16 2.62 24.36
CA TRP A 84 0.13 2.07 25.25
C TRP A 84 0.72 1.17 26.33
N ALA A 85 0.30 1.37 27.57
CA ALA A 85 0.69 0.51 28.69
C ALA A 85 -0.14 -0.78 28.69
N VAL A 86 0.54 -1.92 28.85
CA VAL A 86 -0.06 -3.27 28.91
C VAL A 86 0.46 -3.98 30.16
N GLN A 87 -0.44 -4.56 30.97
CA GLN A 87 -0.10 -5.24 32.21
C GLN A 87 -0.87 -6.57 32.41
N PRO A 88 -0.18 -7.69 32.67
CA PRO A 88 1.26 -7.90 32.38
C PRO A 88 1.52 -7.80 30.86
N SER A 89 2.76 -7.71 30.39
CA SER A 89 3.04 -7.78 28.94
C SER A 89 3.20 -9.21 28.42
N VAL A 90 3.45 -10.16 29.32
CA VAL A 90 3.58 -11.59 29.06
C VAL A 90 2.88 -12.36 30.18
N GLN A 91 2.17 -13.44 29.83
CA GLN A 91 1.52 -14.34 30.77
C GLN A 91 1.87 -15.80 30.42
N ASP A 92 2.33 -16.56 31.42
CA ASP A 92 2.46 -18.01 31.33
C ASP A 92 1.08 -18.66 31.53
N VAL A 93 0.69 -19.56 30.63
CA VAL A 93 -0.57 -20.30 30.71
C VAL A 93 -0.27 -21.72 31.16
N SER A 94 -0.79 -22.08 32.34
CA SER A 94 -0.54 -23.39 32.94
C SER A 94 -1.30 -24.51 32.21
N GLY A 95 -0.69 -25.69 32.17
CA GLY A 95 -1.30 -26.89 31.60
C GLY A 95 -0.83 -27.18 30.16
N SER A 96 -1.65 -27.92 29.43
CA SER A 96 -1.37 -28.34 28.06
C SER A 96 -2.66 -28.40 27.26
N LEU A 97 -2.62 -28.05 25.98
CA LEU A 97 -3.77 -28.09 25.08
C LEU A 97 -3.68 -29.31 24.18
N THR A 98 -4.69 -30.16 24.21
CA THR A 98 -4.90 -31.20 23.19
C THR A 98 -5.32 -30.57 21.86
N THR A 99 -5.34 -31.35 20.78
CA THR A 99 -5.78 -30.86 19.47
C THR A 99 -7.23 -30.39 19.54
N GLY A 100 -7.49 -29.19 19.05
CA GLY A 100 -8.77 -28.48 19.10
C GLY A 100 -9.01 -27.67 20.37
N GLU A 101 -8.23 -27.87 21.43
CA GLU A 101 -8.41 -27.19 22.72
C GLU A 101 -7.87 -25.75 22.69
N SER A 102 -8.45 -24.88 23.51
CA SER A 102 -8.07 -23.47 23.61
C SER A 102 -7.79 -23.07 25.05
N ALA A 103 -6.91 -22.07 25.23
CA ALA A 103 -6.76 -21.37 26.50
C ALA A 103 -6.73 -19.86 26.32
N ASP A 104 -7.14 -19.17 27.37
CA ASP A 104 -7.24 -17.72 27.43
C ASP A 104 -6.14 -17.14 28.33
N ALA A 105 -5.51 -16.05 27.87
CA ALA A 105 -4.69 -15.15 28.68
C ALA A 105 -5.37 -13.77 28.70
N THR A 106 -5.38 -13.10 29.85
CA THR A 106 -6.08 -11.82 30.02
C THR A 106 -5.11 -10.73 30.40
N PHE A 107 -5.14 -9.65 29.63
CA PHE A 107 -4.28 -8.49 29.77
C PHE A 107 -5.11 -7.26 30.13
N ARG A 108 -4.51 -6.30 30.83
CA ARG A 108 -5.11 -4.98 31.05
C ARG A 108 -4.35 -3.94 30.25
N ILE A 109 -5.08 -3.05 29.59
CA ILE A 109 -4.50 -1.90 28.89
C ILE A 109 -5.07 -0.61 29.44
N GLN A 110 -4.26 0.45 29.39
CA GLN A 110 -4.75 1.81 29.59
C GLN A 110 -5.12 2.40 28.24
N VAL A 111 -6.42 2.48 27.98
CA VAL A 111 -7.00 3.16 26.81
C VAL A 111 -6.87 4.67 27.06
N PRO A 112 -6.13 5.43 26.25
CA PRO A 112 -6.02 6.87 26.37
C PRO A 112 -7.35 7.58 26.09
N GLU A 113 -7.44 8.84 26.50
CA GLU A 113 -8.55 9.71 26.14
C GLU A 113 -8.76 9.77 24.62
N ARG A 114 -10.03 9.68 24.22
CA ARG A 114 -10.41 9.74 22.81
C ARG A 114 -10.12 11.11 22.23
N ARG A 115 -9.47 11.13 21.06
CA ARG A 115 -9.22 12.35 20.30
C ARG A 115 -10.19 12.42 19.11
N PRO A 116 -10.57 13.62 18.66
CA PRO A 116 -11.27 13.79 17.39
C PRO A 116 -10.46 13.22 16.22
N GLY A 117 -11.16 12.81 15.17
CA GLY A 117 -10.58 12.21 13.97
C GLY A 117 -10.70 10.69 13.94
N PHE A 118 -10.47 10.14 12.76
CA PHE A 118 -10.47 8.70 12.54
C PHE A 118 -9.10 8.11 12.89
N VAL A 119 -9.07 7.02 13.65
CA VAL A 119 -7.84 6.34 14.05
C VAL A 119 -8.02 4.83 13.96
N ILE A 120 -7.01 4.17 13.41
CA ILE A 120 -6.88 2.72 13.38
C ILE A 120 -5.80 2.30 14.38
N ARG A 121 -6.13 1.35 15.26
CA ARG A 121 -5.23 0.81 16.28
C ARG A 121 -5.04 -0.68 16.07
N THR A 122 -3.79 -1.10 15.94
CA THR A 122 -3.44 -2.51 15.81
C THR A 122 -2.89 -3.04 17.13
N PHE A 123 -3.43 -4.17 17.55
CA PHE A 123 -3.01 -4.95 18.69
C PHE A 123 -2.40 -6.25 18.17
N THR A 124 -1.33 -6.71 18.82
CA THR A 124 -0.62 -7.92 18.42
C THR A 124 -0.46 -8.84 19.62
N ALA A 125 -0.77 -10.10 19.43
CA ALA A 125 -0.50 -11.17 20.37
C ALA A 125 0.46 -12.18 19.75
N THR A 126 1.39 -12.70 20.55
CA THR A 126 2.32 -13.75 20.15
C THR A 126 2.32 -14.84 21.21
N ALA A 127 1.97 -16.05 20.80
CA ALA A 127 2.07 -17.24 21.62
C ALA A 127 3.38 -17.97 21.32
N THR A 128 4.14 -18.34 22.33
CA THR A 128 5.27 -19.28 22.21
C THR A 128 4.98 -20.54 22.99
N TYR A 129 5.35 -21.69 22.44
CA TYR A 129 4.95 -22.99 22.98
C TYR A 129 5.88 -24.11 22.50
N GLN A 130 5.69 -25.31 23.02
CA GLN A 130 6.27 -26.55 22.50
C GLN A 130 5.15 -27.49 22.04
N GLY A 131 5.41 -28.30 21.02
CA GLY A 131 4.41 -29.20 20.43
C GLY A 131 3.45 -28.44 19.51
N GLY A 132 2.16 -28.74 19.61
CA GLY A 132 1.14 -28.14 18.74
C GLY A 132 1.32 -28.52 17.28
N ASP A 133 1.56 -27.51 16.44
CA ASP A 133 1.88 -27.66 15.00
C ASP A 133 3.39 -27.76 14.71
N GLY A 134 4.22 -27.82 15.77
CA GLY A 134 5.67 -27.95 15.65
C GLY A 134 6.41 -26.64 15.35
N ARG A 135 5.73 -25.49 15.24
CA ARG A 135 6.35 -24.19 14.92
C ARG A 135 6.94 -23.49 16.15
N GLY A 136 6.38 -23.78 17.31
CA GLY A 136 6.77 -23.19 18.60
C GLY A 136 6.40 -21.71 18.76
N THR A 137 5.77 -21.10 17.76
CA THR A 137 5.24 -19.74 17.83
C THR A 137 4.02 -19.58 16.93
N ALA A 138 3.10 -18.71 17.33
CA ALA A 138 1.97 -18.26 16.54
C ALA A 138 1.65 -16.80 16.89
N ALA A 139 1.13 -16.03 15.94
CA ALA A 139 0.78 -14.64 16.16
C ALA A 139 -0.64 -14.35 15.65
N GLY A 140 -1.30 -13.41 16.32
CA GLY A 140 -2.59 -12.88 15.93
C GLY A 140 -2.56 -11.36 16.02
N THR A 141 -3.22 -10.71 15.08
CA THR A 141 -3.43 -9.26 15.13
C THR A 141 -4.91 -8.96 15.22
N ARG A 142 -5.22 -7.81 15.82
CA ARG A 142 -6.55 -7.24 15.82
C ARG A 142 -6.46 -5.76 15.55
N THR A 143 -7.32 -5.29 14.66
CA THR A 143 -7.42 -3.89 14.34
C THR A 143 -8.75 -3.35 14.84
N GLU A 144 -8.69 -2.25 15.59
CA GLU A 144 -9.85 -1.51 16.06
C GLU A 144 -9.87 -0.10 15.49
N ARG A 145 -11.07 0.45 15.34
CA ARG A 145 -11.31 1.75 14.73
C ARG A 145 -12.01 2.66 15.72
N SER A 146 -11.66 3.94 15.73
CA SER A 146 -12.37 4.98 16.50
C SER A 146 -12.56 6.21 15.62
N GLY A 147 -13.65 6.94 15.85
CA GLY A 147 -14.08 8.01 14.94
C GLY A 147 -14.72 7.47 13.66
N SER A 148 -14.99 8.35 12.72
CA SER A 148 -15.59 8.00 11.43
C SER A 148 -14.75 8.56 10.29
N PRO A 149 -14.52 7.81 9.19
CA PRO A 149 -13.90 8.37 8.00
C PRO A 149 -14.71 9.56 7.48
N GLN A 150 -14.04 10.48 6.80
CA GLN A 150 -14.70 11.57 6.07
C GLN A 150 -15.62 11.02 5.00
N GLU A 151 -16.74 11.70 4.76
CA GLU A 151 -17.84 11.13 3.96
C GLU A 151 -17.46 10.87 2.51
N ASN A 152 -16.58 11.69 1.95
CA ASN A 152 -16.05 11.58 0.61
C ASN A 152 -14.75 12.40 0.52
N LEU A 153 -14.10 12.38 -0.64
CA LEU A 153 -12.84 13.12 -0.84
C LEU A 153 -13.04 14.64 -0.76
N GLU A 154 -14.20 15.14 -1.17
CA GLU A 154 -14.53 16.58 -1.08
C GLU A 154 -14.55 17.07 0.38
N ALA A 155 -15.14 16.28 1.29
CA ALA A 155 -15.10 16.55 2.73
C ALA A 155 -13.69 16.46 3.33
N ALA A 156 -12.74 15.88 2.58
CA ALA A 156 -11.32 15.81 2.93
C ALA A 156 -10.49 16.97 2.38
N TYR A 157 -11.02 17.76 1.43
CA TYR A 157 -10.27 18.85 0.81
C TYR A 157 -9.76 19.85 1.86
N ASN A 158 -8.47 20.12 1.80
CA ASN A 158 -7.76 20.92 2.79
C ASN A 158 -6.85 21.98 2.18
N ASN A 159 -6.69 22.00 0.86
CA ASN A 159 -5.79 22.91 0.14
C ASN A 159 -6.43 23.50 -1.12
N VAL A 160 -5.97 24.67 -1.56
CA VAL A 160 -6.46 25.39 -2.75
C VAL A 160 -5.46 25.21 -3.89
N ALA A 161 -5.70 24.23 -4.76
CA ALA A 161 -4.82 23.96 -5.88
C ALA A 161 -5.15 24.76 -7.14
N ILE A 162 -6.38 25.21 -7.30
CA ILE A 162 -6.90 25.82 -8.53
C ILE A 162 -7.45 27.21 -8.21
N THR A 163 -6.97 28.21 -8.94
CA THR A 163 -7.49 29.57 -8.83
C THR A 163 -7.89 30.13 -10.18
N ASP A 164 -8.70 31.18 -10.15
CA ASP A 164 -9.02 31.97 -11.32
C ASP A 164 -7.83 32.87 -11.68
N GLU A 165 -7.49 33.00 -12.97
CA GLU A 165 -6.40 33.91 -13.42
C GLU A 165 -6.61 35.38 -12.98
N SER A 166 -7.86 35.80 -12.75
CA SER A 166 -8.20 37.14 -12.22
C SER A 166 -8.19 37.24 -10.70
N ALA A 167 -8.10 36.11 -9.98
CA ALA A 167 -8.12 36.04 -8.52
C ALA A 167 -7.21 34.93 -8.00
N THR A 168 -5.89 35.10 -8.18
CA THR A 168 -4.88 34.08 -7.86
C THR A 168 -4.53 33.99 -6.37
N GLY A 169 -4.82 35.04 -5.60
CA GLY A 169 -4.38 35.19 -4.21
C GLY A 169 -4.72 34.04 -3.23
N PRO A 170 -5.87 33.34 -3.36
CA PRO A 170 -6.18 32.21 -2.45
C PRO A 170 -5.40 30.92 -2.72
N GLY A 171 -4.67 30.82 -3.83
CA GLY A 171 -4.00 29.58 -4.23
C GLY A 171 -2.79 29.27 -3.37
N ASP A 172 -2.56 28.00 -3.07
CA ASP A 172 -1.39 27.52 -2.32
C ASP A 172 -1.10 26.04 -2.61
N TYR A 173 -1.09 25.67 -3.89
CA TYR A 173 -0.84 24.30 -4.33
C TYR A 173 0.52 23.79 -3.82
N ASP A 174 1.58 24.59 -3.94
CA ASP A 174 2.96 24.19 -3.66
C ASP A 174 3.53 24.76 -2.35
N GLY A 175 2.72 25.44 -1.54
CA GLY A 175 3.16 26.11 -0.31
C GLY A 175 3.83 27.47 -0.52
N GLU A 176 3.94 27.93 -1.78
CA GLU A 176 4.49 29.24 -2.15
C GLU A 176 3.41 30.20 -2.70
N GLY A 177 2.14 29.86 -2.53
CA GLY A 177 1.02 30.64 -3.07
C GLY A 177 0.75 30.42 -4.56
N ASN A 178 1.36 29.41 -5.20
CA ASN A 178 1.11 29.12 -6.59
C ASN A 178 -0.04 28.11 -6.77
N SER A 179 -0.69 28.10 -7.93
CA SER A 179 -1.82 27.20 -8.22
C SER A 179 -1.96 26.94 -9.71
N PHE A 180 -2.72 25.90 -10.08
CA PHE A 180 -3.17 25.71 -11.45
C PHE A 180 -4.15 26.82 -11.84
N SER A 181 -4.11 27.22 -13.12
CA SER A 181 -5.11 28.12 -13.71
C SER A 181 -6.38 27.34 -14.05
N ALA A 182 -7.52 27.77 -13.49
CA ALA A 182 -8.83 27.21 -13.81
C ALA A 182 -9.13 27.31 -15.32
N GLN A 183 -8.75 28.42 -15.95
CA GLN A 183 -8.93 28.67 -17.39
C GLN A 183 -8.13 27.68 -18.23
N ARG A 184 -6.86 27.45 -17.87
CA ARG A 184 -5.99 26.52 -18.61
C ARG A 184 -6.44 25.08 -18.42
N LEU A 185 -6.85 24.70 -17.21
CA LEU A 185 -7.43 23.38 -16.94
C LEU A 185 -8.71 23.14 -17.74
N ALA A 186 -9.63 24.11 -17.74
CA ALA A 186 -10.86 24.03 -18.54
C ALA A 186 -10.56 23.87 -20.04
N ALA A 187 -9.61 24.64 -20.58
CA ALA A 187 -9.18 24.53 -21.97
C ALA A 187 -8.52 23.17 -22.28
N ALA A 188 -7.87 22.53 -21.30
CA ALA A 188 -7.31 21.18 -21.41
C ALA A 188 -8.37 20.05 -21.25
N GLY A 189 -9.64 20.41 -20.98
CA GLY A 189 -10.73 19.46 -20.77
C GLY A 189 -10.89 19.01 -19.32
N LEU A 190 -10.40 19.79 -18.35
CA LEU A 190 -10.67 19.65 -16.91
C LEU A 190 -11.43 20.87 -16.37
N PRO A 191 -12.60 21.25 -16.93
CA PRO A 191 -13.48 22.16 -16.22
C PRO A 191 -13.96 21.52 -14.92
N ARG A 192 -14.53 22.33 -14.02
CA ARG A 192 -15.15 21.84 -12.78
C ARG A 192 -16.12 20.69 -13.05
N GLY A 193 -16.02 19.62 -12.25
CA GLY A 193 -16.90 18.45 -12.37
C GLY A 193 -16.68 17.59 -13.62
N ALA A 194 -15.62 17.83 -14.41
CA ALA A 194 -15.35 17.04 -15.60
C ALA A 194 -15.16 15.55 -15.28
N ALA A 195 -15.74 14.69 -16.12
CA ALA A 195 -15.41 13.27 -16.12
C ALA A 195 -13.99 13.06 -16.66
N VAL A 196 -13.21 12.21 -15.98
CA VAL A 196 -11.83 11.89 -16.32
C VAL A 196 -11.68 10.38 -16.34
N GLU A 197 -11.38 9.82 -17.51
CA GLU A 197 -11.03 8.41 -17.62
C GLU A 197 -9.52 8.24 -17.45
N ALA A 198 -9.11 7.44 -16.46
CA ALA A 198 -7.71 7.10 -16.27
C ALA A 198 -7.55 5.72 -15.66
N LEU A 199 -6.62 4.92 -16.21
CA LEU A 199 -6.27 3.58 -15.70
C LEU A 199 -7.48 2.62 -15.55
N GLY A 200 -8.55 2.85 -16.32
CA GLY A 200 -9.78 2.07 -16.28
C GLY A 200 -10.83 2.57 -15.26
N ALA A 201 -10.54 3.64 -14.52
CA ALA A 201 -11.51 4.31 -13.65
C ALA A 201 -12.20 5.47 -14.37
N GLU A 202 -13.46 5.69 -14.03
CA GLU A 202 -14.17 6.95 -14.25
C GLU A 202 -14.02 7.79 -12.97
N LEU A 203 -13.34 8.92 -13.08
CA LEU A 203 -13.06 9.86 -11.99
C LEU A 203 -13.81 11.17 -12.26
N THR A 204 -14.10 11.95 -11.21
CA THR A 204 -14.70 13.28 -11.34
C THR A 204 -13.70 14.32 -10.86
N TRP A 205 -13.30 15.23 -11.76
CA TRP A 205 -12.50 16.40 -11.42
C TRP A 205 -13.25 17.25 -10.38
N PRO A 206 -12.57 17.93 -9.43
CA PRO A 206 -13.23 18.69 -8.37
C PRO A 206 -14.32 19.63 -8.90
N ASP A 207 -15.52 19.57 -8.32
CA ASP A 207 -16.65 20.44 -8.66
C ASP A 207 -16.87 21.54 -7.63
N VAL A 208 -15.80 22.25 -7.30
CA VAL A 208 -15.83 23.38 -6.38
C VAL A 208 -15.34 24.64 -7.08
N ALA A 209 -15.73 25.81 -6.56
CA ALA A 209 -15.32 27.08 -7.14
C ALA A 209 -13.79 27.25 -7.05
N ALA A 210 -13.17 27.81 -8.08
CA ALA A 210 -11.75 28.15 -8.03
C ALA A 210 -11.47 29.13 -6.88
N GLY A 211 -10.33 28.97 -6.20
CA GLY A 211 -9.99 29.71 -4.98
C GLY A 211 -10.62 29.13 -3.70
N THR A 212 -11.27 27.97 -3.79
CA THR A 212 -11.71 27.19 -2.62
C THR A 212 -10.97 25.87 -2.55
N LYS A 213 -11.09 25.15 -1.43
CA LYS A 213 -10.36 23.89 -1.25
C LYS A 213 -10.89 22.84 -2.23
N ASP A 214 -9.99 22.32 -3.06
CA ASP A 214 -10.33 21.47 -4.21
C ASP A 214 -9.47 20.19 -4.28
N ASN A 215 -8.55 20.03 -3.35
CA ASN A 215 -7.67 18.88 -3.30
C ASN A 215 -7.35 18.51 -1.84
N VAL A 216 -6.88 17.27 -1.67
CA VAL A 216 -6.32 16.79 -0.41
C VAL A 216 -4.80 16.78 -0.51
N ALA A 217 -4.13 17.66 0.23
CA ALA A 217 -2.73 17.46 0.63
C ALA A 217 -2.71 16.34 1.68
N SER A 218 -2.09 15.21 1.33
CA SER A 218 -2.29 13.94 2.05
C SER A 218 -1.58 13.94 3.41
N SER A 219 -2.28 13.51 4.46
CA SER A 219 -1.78 13.49 5.84
C SER A 219 -2.24 12.26 6.63
N GLY A 220 -2.71 11.21 5.93
CA GLY A 220 -3.30 10.03 6.57
C GLY A 220 -4.81 10.09 6.76
N GLN A 221 -5.51 10.98 6.04
CA GLN A 221 -6.97 11.09 6.11
C GLN A 221 -7.61 9.75 5.75
N ALA A 222 -8.66 9.38 6.49
CA ALA A 222 -9.52 8.28 6.11
C ALA A 222 -10.77 8.83 5.42
N VAL A 223 -11.06 8.31 4.24
CA VAL A 223 -12.10 8.81 3.35
C VAL A 223 -12.95 7.63 2.89
N LYS A 224 -14.27 7.70 3.09
CA LYS A 224 -15.18 6.68 2.60
C LYS A 224 -15.11 6.59 1.08
N LEU A 225 -15.13 5.36 0.60
CA LEU A 225 -15.20 5.03 -0.82
C LEU A 225 -15.88 3.68 -0.93
N SER A 226 -16.99 3.60 -1.65
CA SER A 226 -17.65 2.34 -1.93
C SER A 226 -17.39 1.94 -3.37
N GLY A 227 -16.99 0.69 -3.58
CA GLY A 227 -16.70 0.17 -4.91
C GLY A 227 -16.08 -1.22 -4.87
N LYS A 228 -16.03 -1.87 -6.04
CA LYS A 228 -15.34 -3.13 -6.28
C LYS A 228 -14.50 -3.01 -7.54
N GLY A 229 -13.38 -3.70 -7.59
CA GLY A 229 -12.48 -3.70 -8.73
C GLY A 229 -11.10 -4.23 -8.35
N SER A 230 -10.21 -4.44 -9.32
CA SER A 230 -8.82 -4.87 -9.04
C SER A 230 -7.87 -3.69 -8.78
N LYS A 231 -8.34 -2.44 -8.91
CA LYS A 231 -7.52 -1.25 -8.70
C LYS A 231 -8.26 -0.15 -7.95
N LEU A 232 -7.52 0.58 -7.12
CA LEU A 232 -7.88 1.90 -6.63
C LEU A 232 -7.04 2.92 -7.40
N VAL A 233 -7.71 3.76 -8.18
CA VAL A 233 -7.08 4.78 -9.01
C VAL A 233 -7.20 6.13 -8.32
N PHE A 234 -6.10 6.89 -8.34
CA PHE A 234 -6.00 8.25 -7.85
C PHE A 234 -5.69 9.19 -9.01
N LEU A 235 -6.36 10.34 -9.03
CA LEU A 235 -6.00 11.48 -9.85
C LEU A 235 -5.33 12.52 -8.95
N GLY A 236 -4.14 12.96 -9.31
CA GLY A 236 -3.33 13.77 -8.42
C GLY A 236 -2.10 14.37 -9.09
N SER A 237 -1.29 15.05 -8.29
CA SER A 237 0.02 15.55 -8.69
C SER A 237 0.91 15.77 -7.46
N GLY A 238 2.23 15.81 -7.66
CA GLY A 238 3.21 16.08 -6.61
C GLY A 238 3.64 17.54 -6.54
N VAL A 239 4.15 18.01 -5.41
CA VAL A 239 4.79 19.35 -5.27
C VAL A 239 6.30 19.28 -5.07
N THR A 240 6.85 18.07 -4.86
CA THR A 240 8.29 17.76 -4.79
C THR A 240 8.56 16.45 -5.53
N SER A 241 9.84 16.08 -5.73
CA SER A 241 10.22 14.75 -6.21
C SER A 241 10.02 13.64 -5.17
N GLY A 242 9.64 14.00 -3.94
CA GLY A 242 9.38 13.10 -2.82
C GLY A 242 7.90 12.72 -2.66
N ALA A 243 7.04 13.06 -3.61
CA ALA A 243 5.60 12.80 -3.58
C ALA A 243 5.25 11.31 -3.80
N THR A 244 5.75 10.45 -2.90
CA THR A 244 5.52 9.00 -2.86
C THR A 244 5.00 8.58 -1.49
N GLY A 245 4.19 7.52 -1.46
CA GLY A 245 3.56 7.08 -0.23
C GLY A 245 2.75 5.80 -0.40
N SER A 246 2.13 5.34 0.70
CA SER A 246 1.28 4.16 0.72
C SER A 246 -0.16 4.55 1.01
N ALA A 247 -1.09 4.03 0.22
CA ALA A 247 -2.51 4.08 0.54
C ALA A 247 -3.00 2.68 0.95
N THR A 248 -4.03 2.65 1.80
CA THR A 248 -4.65 1.39 2.25
C THR A 248 -6.15 1.46 2.06
N ALA A 249 -6.71 0.53 1.29
CA ALA A 249 -8.14 0.31 1.16
C ALA A 249 -8.59 -0.74 2.19
N TYR A 250 -9.55 -0.37 3.02
CA TYR A 250 -10.21 -1.28 3.95
C TYR A 250 -11.52 -1.76 3.36
N TYR A 251 -11.78 -3.05 3.50
CA TYR A 251 -12.97 -3.70 2.95
C TYR A 251 -14.05 -3.87 4.01
N THR A 252 -15.29 -4.05 3.54
CA THR A 252 -16.46 -4.27 4.40
C THR A 252 -16.40 -5.57 5.21
N ASP A 253 -15.54 -6.52 4.83
CA ASP A 253 -15.29 -7.77 5.58
C ASP A 253 -14.20 -7.63 6.66
N GLY A 254 -13.67 -6.42 6.85
CA GLY A 254 -12.63 -6.11 7.84
C GLY A 254 -11.19 -6.33 7.35
N THR A 255 -10.99 -6.95 6.17
CA THR A 255 -9.66 -7.09 5.58
C THR A 255 -9.21 -5.79 4.90
N ALA A 256 -7.98 -5.75 4.38
CA ALA A 256 -7.45 -4.58 3.70
C ALA A 256 -6.45 -4.95 2.60
N SER A 257 -6.28 -4.05 1.63
CA SER A 257 -5.18 -4.05 0.66
C SER A 257 -4.41 -2.74 0.76
N SER A 258 -3.09 -2.81 0.61
CA SER A 258 -2.22 -1.63 0.59
C SER A 258 -1.35 -1.66 -0.66
N GLY A 259 -0.94 -0.47 -1.12
CA GLY A 259 0.05 -0.35 -2.17
C GLY A 259 0.75 1.00 -2.12
N THR A 260 1.96 1.02 -2.65
CA THR A 260 2.75 2.25 -2.81
C THR A 260 2.48 2.88 -4.17
N PHE A 261 2.44 4.19 -4.21
CA PHE A 261 2.36 4.97 -5.44
C PHE A 261 3.06 6.33 -5.25
N GLY A 262 3.18 7.08 -6.34
CA GLY A 262 3.59 8.47 -6.28
C GLY A 262 3.16 9.25 -7.51
N PHE A 263 3.34 10.57 -7.43
CA PHE A 263 3.19 11.47 -8.56
C PHE A 263 4.49 12.22 -8.80
N PRO A 264 4.87 12.48 -10.06
CA PRO A 264 5.93 13.43 -10.37
C PRO A 264 5.60 14.80 -9.76
N ASN A 265 6.64 15.62 -9.54
CA ASN A 265 6.42 17.04 -9.36
C ASN A 265 5.53 17.56 -10.50
N TRP A 266 4.52 18.35 -10.14
CA TRP A 266 3.56 18.98 -11.06
C TRP A 266 4.23 19.70 -12.23
N SER A 267 5.50 20.08 -12.08
CA SER A 267 6.38 20.58 -13.13
C SER A 267 7.77 19.93 -13.02
N PHE A 268 8.60 20.09 -14.06
CA PHE A 268 10.04 19.74 -14.08
C PHE A 268 10.43 18.26 -14.02
N ASP A 269 9.71 17.40 -13.29
CA ASP A 269 10.00 15.96 -13.27
C ASP A 269 9.57 15.27 -14.58
N PRO A 270 10.20 14.12 -14.93
CA PRO A 270 9.71 13.24 -15.97
C PRO A 270 8.25 12.84 -15.73
N ALA A 271 7.42 12.89 -16.78
CA ALA A 271 5.97 12.69 -16.64
C ALA A 271 5.57 11.24 -16.25
N ASP A 272 6.50 10.31 -16.32
CA ASP A 272 6.37 8.90 -15.96
C ASP A 272 7.09 8.54 -14.64
N ALA A 273 7.66 9.53 -13.94
CA ALA A 273 8.30 9.29 -12.65
C ALA A 273 7.32 8.62 -11.67
N HIS A 274 7.86 7.74 -10.83
CA HIS A 274 7.11 6.92 -9.88
C HIS A 274 6.08 5.95 -10.50
N GLY A 275 6.06 5.76 -11.82
CA GLY A 275 5.10 4.90 -12.50
C GLY A 275 3.75 5.58 -12.78
N ALA A 276 3.68 6.89 -12.62
CA ALA A 276 2.46 7.66 -12.90
C ALA A 276 2.17 7.73 -14.41
N THR A 277 0.90 7.95 -14.72
CA THR A 277 0.41 8.19 -16.09
C THR A 277 0.03 9.67 -16.22
N LEU A 278 0.59 10.37 -17.20
CA LEU A 278 0.17 11.73 -17.53
C LEU A 278 -1.29 11.74 -18.00
N VAL A 279 -2.14 12.53 -17.34
CA VAL A 279 -3.55 12.68 -17.70
C VAL A 279 -3.75 13.96 -18.50
N LYS A 280 -3.30 15.10 -17.95
CA LYS A 280 -3.38 16.41 -18.61
C LYS A 280 -2.16 17.26 -18.31
N SER A 281 -1.88 18.19 -19.21
CA SER A 281 -0.87 19.23 -19.04
C SER A 281 -1.48 20.58 -19.44
N THR A 282 -1.14 21.62 -18.68
CA THR A 282 -1.47 23.01 -18.97
C THR A 282 -0.19 23.82 -19.01
N ASP A 283 -0.15 24.84 -19.87
CA ASP A 283 0.93 25.81 -19.82
C ASP A 283 0.65 26.84 -18.72
N GLY A 284 1.70 27.24 -18.01
CA GLY A 284 1.65 28.28 -16.98
C GLY A 284 0.91 27.90 -15.71
N ARG A 285 1.07 28.78 -14.72
CA ARG A 285 0.48 28.68 -13.39
C ARG A 285 -0.01 30.04 -12.92
N ASN A 286 -0.94 30.03 -11.99
CA ASN A 286 -1.27 31.19 -11.19
C ASN A 286 -0.23 31.35 -10.08
N ARG A 287 0.25 32.58 -9.91
CA ARG A 287 1.21 32.99 -8.88
C ARG A 287 0.57 34.08 -8.03
N PRO A 288 1.15 34.44 -6.86
CA PRO A 288 0.64 35.53 -6.05
C PRO A 288 0.54 36.88 -6.78
N ASP A 289 1.38 37.10 -7.81
CA ASP A 289 1.41 38.31 -8.65
C ASP A 289 0.67 38.14 -10.00
N GLY A 290 -0.12 37.06 -10.15
CA GLY A 290 -0.94 36.77 -11.32
C GLY A 290 -0.41 35.62 -12.18
N TYR A 291 -1.12 35.32 -13.27
CA TYR A 291 -0.75 34.24 -14.19
C TYR A 291 0.65 34.45 -14.78
N GLY A 292 1.44 33.38 -14.83
CA GLY A 292 2.81 33.42 -15.36
C GLY A 292 3.36 32.05 -15.71
N ASN A 293 4.67 31.99 -15.99
CA ASN A 293 5.37 30.78 -16.45
C ASN A 293 4.71 30.11 -17.68
N ALA A 294 4.15 30.88 -18.60
CA ALA A 294 3.34 30.40 -19.72
C ALA A 294 4.06 29.46 -20.72
N THR A 295 5.35 29.18 -20.54
CA THR A 295 6.12 28.22 -21.33
C THR A 295 6.48 26.94 -20.55
N VAL A 296 6.07 26.85 -19.28
CA VAL A 296 6.30 25.71 -18.41
C VAL A 296 5.02 24.90 -18.31
N GLN A 297 5.16 23.58 -18.44
CA GLN A 297 4.05 22.65 -18.29
C GLN A 297 3.80 22.29 -16.83
N TYR A 298 2.55 22.43 -16.41
CA TYR A 298 2.02 21.98 -15.13
C TYR A 298 1.01 20.86 -15.38
N ARG A 299 1.16 19.75 -14.65
CA ARG A 299 0.60 18.45 -15.06
C ARG A 299 -0.26 17.83 -13.97
N VAL A 300 -1.26 17.07 -14.42
CA VAL A 300 -2.11 16.21 -13.61
C VAL A 300 -1.87 14.78 -14.06
N PHE A 301 -1.76 13.88 -13.09
CA PHE A 301 -1.38 12.48 -13.29
C PHE A 301 -2.42 11.54 -12.70
N ALA A 302 -2.37 10.29 -13.13
CA ALA A 302 -3.06 9.18 -12.49
C ALA A 302 -2.07 8.11 -12.05
N HIS A 303 -2.39 7.44 -10.95
CA HIS A 303 -1.69 6.24 -10.49
C HIS A 303 -2.69 5.32 -9.79
N SER A 304 -2.39 4.03 -9.68
CA SER A 304 -3.22 3.08 -8.95
C SER A 304 -2.46 2.20 -7.97
N ILE A 305 -3.19 1.66 -6.99
CA ILE A 305 -2.74 0.52 -6.17
C ILE A 305 -3.65 -0.69 -6.42
N PRO A 306 -3.17 -1.93 -6.21
CA PRO A 306 -4.01 -3.11 -6.38
C PRO A 306 -5.07 -3.24 -5.27
N LEU A 307 -6.23 -3.75 -5.66
CA LEU A 307 -7.32 -4.18 -4.79
C LEU A 307 -7.62 -5.67 -5.00
N ASP A 308 -8.32 -6.27 -4.04
CA ASP A 308 -8.93 -7.58 -4.23
C ASP A 308 -10.30 -7.41 -4.92
N PRO A 309 -10.47 -7.91 -6.16
CA PRO A 309 -11.70 -7.73 -6.92
C PRO A 309 -12.92 -8.45 -6.32
N ALA A 310 -12.72 -9.41 -5.41
CA ALA A 310 -13.82 -10.08 -4.73
C ALA A 310 -14.43 -9.23 -3.60
N ARG A 311 -13.70 -8.23 -3.08
CA ARG A 311 -14.08 -7.46 -1.89
C ARG A 311 -14.61 -6.06 -2.22
N THR A 312 -15.52 -5.57 -1.37
CA THR A 312 -16.07 -4.21 -1.46
C THR A 312 -15.24 -3.27 -0.59
N VAL A 313 -14.71 -2.19 -1.17
CA VAL A 313 -14.05 -1.13 -0.41
C VAL A 313 -15.09 -0.42 0.47
N GLU A 314 -14.69 -0.14 1.71
CA GLU A 314 -15.46 0.64 2.70
C GLU A 314 -14.91 2.07 2.81
N PHE A 315 -13.58 2.18 2.96
CA PHE A 315 -12.87 3.46 3.00
C PHE A 315 -11.40 3.27 2.63
N VAL A 316 -10.75 4.39 2.34
CA VAL A 316 -9.32 4.47 2.01
C VAL A 316 -8.63 5.35 3.05
N VAL A 317 -7.48 4.91 3.54
CA VAL A 317 -6.53 5.76 4.25
C VAL A 317 -5.50 6.25 3.25
N LEU A 318 -5.45 7.58 3.06
CA LEU A 318 -4.50 8.24 2.17
C LEU A 318 -3.07 8.22 2.76
N PRO A 319 -2.03 8.47 1.96
CA PRO A 319 -0.67 8.55 2.47
C PRO A 319 -0.50 9.66 3.52
N ALA A 320 0.44 9.46 4.45
CA ALA A 320 0.88 10.50 5.37
C ALA A 320 2.07 11.28 4.78
N ASN A 321 1.85 11.89 3.61
CA ASN A 321 2.86 12.71 2.91
C ASN A 321 2.17 13.90 2.23
N ALA A 322 2.41 15.11 2.74
CA ALA A 322 1.76 16.33 2.27
C ALA A 322 2.16 16.71 0.84
N ASP A 323 3.27 16.15 0.31
CA ASP A 323 3.69 16.40 -1.06
C ASP A 323 2.78 15.73 -2.10
N ILE A 324 1.88 14.83 -1.67
CA ILE A 324 0.91 14.13 -2.51
C ILE A 324 -0.44 14.85 -2.46
N HIS A 325 -0.83 15.43 -3.60
CA HIS A 325 -2.11 16.10 -3.76
C HIS A 325 -3.09 15.22 -4.54
N ILE A 326 -4.23 14.88 -3.93
CA ILE A 326 -5.29 14.07 -4.54
C ILE A 326 -6.48 14.96 -4.91
N PHE A 327 -6.88 14.91 -6.18
CA PHE A 327 -8.06 15.60 -6.72
C PHE A 327 -9.28 14.69 -6.77
N ALA A 328 -9.07 13.42 -7.13
CA ALA A 328 -10.13 12.42 -7.24
C ALA A 328 -9.60 11.01 -6.95
N MET A 329 -10.50 10.09 -6.58
CA MET A 329 -10.20 8.66 -6.48
C MET A 329 -11.43 7.81 -6.80
N ALA A 330 -11.22 6.64 -7.40
CA ALA A 330 -12.27 5.71 -7.76
C ALA A 330 -11.72 4.27 -7.89
N THR A 331 -12.60 3.27 -7.78
CA THR A 331 -12.23 1.88 -8.08
C THR A 331 -12.33 1.61 -9.58
N ALA A 332 -11.47 0.74 -10.11
CA ALA A 332 -11.48 0.28 -11.50
C ALA A 332 -11.38 -1.24 -11.60
N PRO A 333 -11.88 -1.84 -12.71
CA PRO A 333 -11.72 -3.25 -13.00
C PRO A 333 -10.29 -3.76 -12.91
#